data_AF-A0A401GV34-F1
#
_entry.id   AF-A0A401GV34-F1
#
_cell.length_a   1.000
_cell.length_b   1.000
_cell.length_c   1.000
_cell.angle_alpha   90.00
_cell.angle_beta   90.00
_cell.angle_gamma   90.00
#
_symmetry.space_group_name_H-M   'P 1'
#
loop_
_entity.id
_entity.type
_entity.pdbx_description
1 polymer ?
#
loop_
_entity_poly.entity_id
_entity_poly.type
_entity_poly.pdbx_seq_one_letter_code
_entity_poly.pdbx_strand_id
1 'polypeptide(L)'
;MSPTIRQINHLRIDVKTGGILLDGYDHSNDDAEPGEPKLSMRFDDYFERDIRYLLANVMLEISDVFRSSPLMTLVVIGEEDYINEDFLDVNVWRTTLYSFPLLERLEFRGRPVTIALFEALGSAPPQGADAILCPRLKKLYLDTEYSGIGKVTITAMHNSLAYRQAQGMRLQYLSLRPQLHINKRDLAKLNRVPVGTLDMELF
;
A
#
# COMPACT_ATOMS: atom_id res chain seq x y z
N MET A 1 -10.63 21.31 -8.69
CA MET A 1 -10.68 20.20 -7.71
C MET A 1 -11.86 20.42 -6.76
N SER A 2 -12.72 19.42 -6.57
CA SER A 2 -13.96 19.54 -5.80
C SER A 2 -13.69 19.82 -4.30
N PRO A 3 -14.50 20.68 -3.62
CA PRO A 3 -14.40 20.90 -2.18
C PRO A 3 -14.48 19.62 -1.36
N THR A 4 -15.25 18.63 -1.82
CA THR A 4 -15.41 17.33 -1.16
C THR A 4 -14.10 16.54 -1.14
N ILE A 5 -13.35 16.53 -2.25
CA ILE A 5 -12.07 15.78 -2.34
C ILE A 5 -11.06 16.32 -1.34
N ARG A 6 -11.04 17.63 -1.10
CA ARG A 6 -10.12 18.26 -0.13
C ARG A 6 -10.36 17.84 1.33
N GLN A 7 -11.50 17.24 1.63
CA GLN A 7 -11.85 16.72 2.95
C GLN A 7 -11.55 15.23 3.09
N ILE A 8 -11.18 14.54 2.00
CA ILE A 8 -10.90 13.11 2.02
C ILE A 8 -9.47 12.91 2.51
N ASN A 9 -9.34 12.29 3.67
CA ASN A 9 -8.07 11.91 4.28
C ASN A 9 -7.87 10.39 4.38
N HIS A 10 -8.92 9.61 4.12
CA HIS A 10 -8.88 8.17 4.04
C HIS A 10 -9.47 7.73 2.70
N LEU A 11 -8.71 6.93 1.95
CA LEU A 11 -9.15 6.34 0.70
C LEU A 11 -9.09 4.82 0.80
N ARG A 12 -10.21 4.16 0.50
CA ARG A 12 -10.33 2.71 0.45
C ARG A 12 -10.64 2.29 -0.98
N ILE A 13 -9.92 1.27 -1.44
CA ILE A 13 -10.06 0.69 -2.77
C ILE A 13 -10.34 -0.79 -2.58
N ASP A 14 -11.53 -1.24 -2.94
CA ASP A 14 -11.92 -2.64 -2.93
C ASP A 14 -11.98 -3.17 -4.37
N VAL A 15 -11.11 -4.12 -4.69
CA VAL A 15 -11.04 -4.81 -5.97
C VAL A 15 -11.80 -6.13 -5.85
N LYS A 16 -12.86 -6.26 -6.64
CA LYS A 16 -13.75 -7.42 -6.59
C LYS A 16 -14.19 -7.86 -7.97
N THR A 17 -14.83 -9.02 -8.03
CA THR A 17 -15.51 -9.49 -9.23
C THR A 17 -16.44 -8.40 -9.78
N GLY A 18 -16.24 -8.04 -11.06
CA GLY A 18 -17.05 -7.04 -11.76
C GLY A 18 -16.62 -5.58 -11.58
N GLY A 19 -15.49 -5.30 -10.90
CA GLY A 19 -14.89 -3.97 -10.92
C GLY A 19 -14.14 -3.53 -9.66
N ILE A 20 -13.82 -2.24 -9.61
CA ILE A 20 -13.15 -1.59 -8.49
C ILE A 20 -14.12 -0.60 -7.84
N LEU A 21 -14.30 -0.73 -6.53
CA LEU A 21 -15.00 0.25 -5.71
C LEU A 21 -13.96 1.14 -5.02
N LEU A 22 -14.17 2.44 -5.07
CA LEU A 22 -13.36 3.42 -4.37
C LEU A 22 -14.25 4.25 -3.46
N ASP A 23 -13.94 4.23 -2.18
CA ASP A 23 -14.65 5.00 -1.16
C ASP A 23 -13.68 5.98 -0.47
N GLY A 24 -14.09 7.24 -0.40
CA GLY A 24 -13.36 8.31 0.26
C GLY A 24 -14.07 8.79 1.52
N TYR A 25 -13.33 8.82 2.63
CA TYR A 25 -13.86 9.20 3.93
C TYR A 25 -13.09 10.40 4.49
N ASP A 26 -13.79 11.14 5.35
CA ASP A 26 -13.18 12.09 6.27
C ASP A 26 -13.15 11.44 7.65
N HIS A 27 -11.99 10.93 8.04
CA HIS A 27 -11.72 10.39 9.35
C HIS A 27 -10.76 11.30 10.08
N SER A 28 -11.27 11.99 11.09
CA SER A 28 -10.42 12.72 12.03
C SER A 28 -9.78 11.81 13.08
N ASN A 29 -10.21 10.53 13.19
CA ASN A 29 -9.73 9.56 14.17
C ASN A 29 -9.49 8.18 13.52
N ASP A 30 -8.34 7.58 13.84
CA ASP A 30 -7.84 6.31 13.28
C ASP A 30 -8.68 5.06 13.69
N ASP A 31 -9.49 5.17 14.75
CA ASP A 31 -10.19 4.05 15.41
C ASP A 31 -11.73 4.15 15.38
N ALA A 32 -12.30 5.13 14.69
CA ALA A 32 -13.76 5.25 14.56
C ALA A 32 -14.28 4.31 13.46
N GLU A 33 -15.44 3.68 13.67
CA GLU A 33 -16.13 2.98 12.58
C GLU A 33 -16.40 3.95 11.43
N PRO A 34 -16.18 3.52 10.18
CA PRO A 34 -16.36 4.42 9.06
C PRO A 34 -17.82 4.85 8.96
N GLY A 35 -18.05 6.17 9.10
CA GLY A 35 -19.31 6.79 8.72
C GLY A 35 -19.56 6.66 7.21
N GLU A 36 -20.65 7.25 6.72
CA GLU A 36 -20.96 7.20 5.28
C GLU A 36 -19.83 7.80 4.43
N PRO A 37 -19.46 7.16 3.30
CA PRO A 37 -18.42 7.68 2.42
C PRO A 37 -18.83 9.03 1.83
N LYS A 38 -17.92 10.00 1.85
CA LYS A 38 -18.11 11.31 1.20
C LYS A 38 -17.98 11.24 -0.32
N LEU A 39 -17.35 10.17 -0.81
CA LEU A 39 -17.20 9.86 -2.22
C LEU A 39 -17.30 8.35 -2.36
N SER A 40 -18.11 7.88 -3.30
CA SER A 40 -18.09 6.51 -3.75
C SER A 40 -18.04 6.50 -5.27
N MET A 41 -17.05 5.80 -5.83
CA MET A 41 -16.86 5.66 -7.27
C MET A 41 -16.74 4.17 -7.60
N ARG A 42 -17.37 3.76 -8.69
CA ARG A 42 -17.31 2.39 -9.16
C ARG A 42 -16.78 2.37 -10.58
N PHE A 43 -15.74 1.57 -10.78
CA PHE A 43 -15.15 1.28 -12.07
C PHE A 43 -15.60 -0.12 -12.46
N ASP A 44 -16.63 -0.21 -13.29
CA ASP A 44 -17.15 -1.49 -13.75
C ASP A 44 -16.21 -2.13 -14.76
N ASP A 45 -16.03 -3.44 -14.63
CA ASP A 45 -15.37 -4.25 -15.65
C ASP A 45 -16.32 -5.33 -16.16
N TYR A 46 -16.42 -5.43 -17.49
CA TYR A 46 -17.26 -6.42 -18.16
C TYR A 46 -16.51 -7.75 -18.38
N PHE A 47 -15.18 -7.81 -18.17
CA PHE A 47 -14.38 -9.02 -18.35
C PHE A 47 -13.36 -9.23 -17.23
N GLU A 48 -13.35 -10.42 -16.62
CA GLU A 48 -12.38 -10.81 -15.56
C GLU A 48 -10.90 -10.64 -15.94
N ARG A 49 -10.57 -10.59 -17.24
CA ARG A 49 -9.19 -10.44 -17.73
C ARG A 49 -8.64 -9.01 -17.62
N ASP A 50 -9.51 -8.00 -17.54
CA ASP A 50 -9.16 -6.57 -17.59
C ASP A 50 -8.96 -5.93 -16.20
N ILE A 51 -9.41 -6.59 -15.13
CA ILE A 51 -9.17 -6.17 -13.74
C ILE A 51 -7.67 -5.95 -13.47
N ARG A 52 -6.80 -6.72 -14.17
CA ARG A 52 -5.34 -6.56 -14.19
C ARG A 52 -4.86 -5.16 -14.49
N TYR A 53 -5.42 -4.56 -15.53
CA TYR A 53 -5.06 -3.22 -15.97
C TYR A 53 -5.88 -2.17 -15.22
N LEU A 54 -7.09 -2.54 -14.79
CA LEU A 54 -7.99 -1.63 -14.11
C LEU A 54 -7.41 -1.12 -12.79
N LEU A 55 -6.80 -1.98 -11.95
CA LEU A 55 -6.23 -1.51 -10.68
C LEU A 55 -5.05 -0.56 -10.87
N ALA A 56 -4.13 -0.87 -11.78
CA ALA A 56 -3.02 0.02 -12.11
C ALA A 56 -3.52 1.38 -12.62
N ASN A 57 -4.49 1.36 -13.53
CA ASN A 57 -5.09 2.58 -14.09
C ASN A 57 -5.81 3.40 -13.02
N VAL A 58 -6.64 2.75 -12.19
CA VAL A 58 -7.32 3.41 -11.06
C VAL A 58 -6.30 4.02 -10.11
N MET A 59 -5.24 3.30 -9.75
CA MET A 59 -4.17 3.81 -8.88
C MET A 59 -3.46 5.03 -9.47
N LEU A 60 -3.25 5.08 -10.79
CA LEU A 60 -2.67 6.24 -11.47
C LEU A 60 -3.66 7.41 -11.54
N GLU A 61 -4.93 7.16 -11.82
CA GLU A 61 -5.98 8.19 -11.88
C GLU A 61 -6.21 8.83 -10.50
N ILE A 62 -6.33 8.03 -9.45
CA ILE A 62 -6.50 8.56 -8.09
C ILE A 62 -5.27 9.34 -7.65
N SER A 63 -4.08 8.94 -8.11
CA SER A 63 -2.84 9.65 -7.80
C SER A 63 -2.87 11.07 -8.36
N ASP A 64 -3.48 11.27 -9.52
CA ASP A 64 -3.66 12.60 -10.09
C ASP A 64 -4.79 13.38 -9.39
N VAL A 65 -5.97 12.75 -9.21
CA VAL A 65 -7.16 13.37 -8.61
C VAL A 65 -6.93 13.78 -7.14
N PHE A 66 -6.24 12.94 -6.37
CA PHE A 66 -6.01 13.12 -4.93
C PHE A 66 -4.62 13.69 -4.62
N ARG A 67 -3.81 14.08 -5.61
CA ARG A 67 -2.46 14.63 -5.37
C ARG A 67 -2.42 15.81 -4.40
N SER A 68 -3.47 16.64 -4.41
CA SER A 68 -3.62 17.79 -3.51
C SER A 68 -4.54 17.52 -2.31
N SER A 69 -4.96 16.27 -2.11
CA SER A 69 -5.78 15.85 -0.98
C SER A 69 -4.90 15.64 0.25
N PRO A 70 -5.40 15.91 1.47
CA PRO A 70 -4.69 15.56 2.70
C PRO A 70 -4.78 14.06 3.01
N LEU A 71 -4.47 13.20 2.02
CA LEU A 71 -4.59 11.75 2.17
C LEU A 71 -3.57 11.24 3.20
N MET A 72 -4.07 10.72 4.31
CA MET A 72 -3.30 10.16 5.42
C MET A 72 -3.37 8.63 5.45
N THR A 73 -4.47 8.05 4.97
CA THR A 73 -4.70 6.60 4.97
C THR A 73 -5.09 6.12 3.58
N LEU A 74 -4.37 5.11 3.08
CA LEU A 74 -4.70 4.39 1.85
C LEU A 74 -4.87 2.90 2.18
N VAL A 75 -6.04 2.37 1.85
CA VAL A 75 -6.38 0.95 2.01
C VAL A 75 -6.68 0.37 0.64
N VAL A 76 -5.98 -0.68 0.26
CA VAL A 76 -6.21 -1.41 -0.99
C VAL A 76 -6.47 -2.86 -0.63
N ILE A 77 -7.65 -3.35 -0.97
CA ILE A 77 -8.12 -4.71 -0.68
C ILE A 77 -8.52 -5.34 -1.99
N GLY A 78 -8.04 -6.54 -2.28
CA GLY A 78 -8.51 -7.31 -3.43
C GLY A 78 -8.90 -8.73 -3.09
N GLU A 79 -9.91 -9.23 -3.81
CA GLU A 79 -10.38 -10.61 -3.74
C GLU A 79 -9.30 -11.60 -4.20
N GLU A 80 -9.28 -12.78 -3.58
CA GLU A 80 -8.23 -13.81 -3.69
C GLU A 80 -7.92 -14.24 -5.13
N ASP A 81 -8.93 -14.26 -6.00
CA ASP A 81 -8.85 -14.84 -7.33
C ASP A 81 -8.33 -13.85 -8.39
N TYR A 82 -8.30 -12.56 -8.07
CA TYR A 82 -8.15 -11.50 -9.07
C TYR A 82 -6.85 -10.73 -8.95
N ILE A 83 -5.96 -11.05 -8.01
CA ILE A 83 -4.61 -10.46 -7.95
C ILE A 83 -3.60 -11.58 -8.20
N ASN A 84 -3.17 -11.79 -9.43
CA ASN A 84 -1.92 -12.51 -9.73
C ASN A 84 -0.67 -11.61 -9.50
N GLU A 85 0.53 -12.12 -9.76
CA GLU A 85 1.83 -11.52 -9.37
C GLU A 85 2.21 -10.17 -10.01
N ASP A 86 1.42 -9.59 -10.92
CA ASP A 86 1.87 -8.49 -11.81
C ASP A 86 0.97 -7.23 -11.88
N PHE A 87 0.13 -6.94 -10.88
CA PHE A 87 -0.91 -5.90 -11.01
C PHE A 87 -0.39 -4.48 -10.77
N LEU A 88 0.53 -4.35 -9.82
CA LEU A 88 1.06 -3.07 -9.39
C LEU A 88 2.58 -3.16 -9.41
N ASP A 89 3.17 -2.76 -10.53
CA ASP A 89 4.62 -2.72 -10.65
C ASP A 89 5.23 -1.62 -9.77
N VAL A 90 6.56 -1.59 -9.73
CA VAL A 90 7.33 -0.60 -8.96
C VAL A 90 6.98 0.84 -9.37
N ASN A 91 6.67 1.08 -10.65
CA ASN A 91 6.39 2.43 -11.15
C ASN A 91 5.00 2.93 -10.75
N VAL A 92 3.99 2.06 -10.75
CA VAL A 92 2.65 2.39 -10.26
C VAL A 92 2.72 2.73 -8.78
N TRP A 93 3.42 1.90 -7.99
CA TRP A 93 3.66 2.21 -6.58
C TRP A 93 4.42 3.51 -6.38
N ARG A 94 5.50 3.73 -7.13
CA ARG A 94 6.30 4.94 -7.01
C ARG A 94 5.48 6.19 -7.31
N THR A 95 4.67 6.15 -8.37
CA THR A 95 3.80 7.27 -8.77
C THR A 95 2.72 7.54 -7.72
N THR A 96 2.14 6.47 -7.17
CA THR A 96 1.12 6.55 -6.12
C THR A 96 1.69 7.15 -4.84
N LEU A 97 2.78 6.58 -4.33
CA LEU A 97 3.43 7.05 -3.10
C LEU A 97 3.99 8.47 -3.24
N TYR A 98 4.45 8.86 -4.43
CA TYR A 98 4.86 10.23 -4.70
C TYR A 98 3.69 11.23 -4.61
N SER A 99 2.49 10.79 -5.01
CA SER A 99 1.31 11.66 -5.04
C SER A 99 0.68 11.87 -3.65
N PHE A 100 1.06 11.08 -2.64
CA PHE A 100 0.51 11.16 -1.28
C PHE A 100 1.61 11.44 -0.24
N PRO A 101 2.16 12.67 -0.20
CA PRO A 101 3.25 13.03 0.71
C PRO A 101 2.83 13.03 2.19
N LEU A 102 1.53 13.12 2.48
CA LEU A 102 0.97 13.13 3.83
C LEU A 102 0.55 11.73 4.32
N LEU A 103 0.74 10.69 3.50
CA LEU A 103 0.33 9.33 3.83
C LEU A 103 1.06 8.85 5.09
N GLU A 104 0.30 8.49 6.12
CA GLU A 104 0.79 7.96 7.40
C GLU A 104 0.54 6.46 7.54
N ARG A 105 -0.52 5.95 6.91
CA ARG A 105 -0.93 4.55 6.95
C ARG A 105 -1.18 4.02 5.54
N LEU A 106 -0.53 2.90 5.22
CA LEU A 106 -0.80 2.11 4.03
C LEU A 106 -1.22 0.71 4.46
N GLU A 107 -2.34 0.24 3.93
CA GLU A 107 -2.83 -1.10 4.12
C GLU A 107 -3.05 -1.75 2.76
N PHE A 108 -2.44 -2.90 2.56
CA PHE A 108 -2.57 -3.67 1.32
C PHE A 108 -2.95 -5.10 1.68
N ARG A 109 -4.13 -5.53 1.23
CA ARG A 109 -4.61 -6.91 1.35
C ARG A 109 -4.81 -7.49 -0.03
N GLY A 110 -3.96 -8.44 -0.42
CA GLY A 110 -4.00 -9.05 -1.74
C GLY A 110 -2.80 -9.95 -1.99
N ARG A 111 -2.90 -10.78 -3.04
CA ARG A 111 -1.82 -11.65 -3.53
C ARG A 111 -0.59 -10.84 -4.01
N PRO A 112 0.57 -11.47 -4.23
CA PRO A 112 1.88 -10.87 -3.92
C PRO A 112 2.23 -9.65 -4.77
N VAL A 113 2.18 -8.49 -4.12
CA VAL A 113 2.77 -7.25 -4.65
C VAL A 113 3.68 -6.57 -3.61
N THR A 114 4.06 -7.29 -2.55
CA THR A 114 4.86 -6.70 -1.47
C THR A 114 6.27 -6.34 -1.92
N ILE A 115 6.87 -7.10 -2.85
CA ILE A 115 8.22 -6.82 -3.36
C ILE A 115 8.25 -5.46 -4.06
N ALA A 116 7.37 -5.23 -5.04
CA ALA A 116 7.34 -3.99 -5.81
C ALA A 116 7.05 -2.76 -4.94
N LEU A 117 6.19 -2.91 -3.93
CA LEU A 117 5.94 -1.87 -2.93
C LEU A 117 7.21 -1.52 -2.13
N PHE A 118 7.94 -2.53 -1.63
CA PHE A 118 9.19 -2.28 -0.90
C PHE A 118 10.27 -1.72 -1.81
N GLU A 119 10.42 -2.21 -3.03
CA GLU A 119 11.34 -1.63 -4.02
C GLU A 119 11.01 -0.16 -4.30
N ALA A 120 9.73 0.19 -4.44
CA ALA A 120 9.29 1.58 -4.58
C ALA A 120 9.65 2.41 -3.34
N LEU A 121 9.35 1.93 -2.12
CA LEU A 121 9.69 2.62 -0.86
C LEU A 121 11.19 2.82 -0.65
N GLY A 122 12.01 1.93 -1.22
CA GLY A 122 13.48 2.03 -1.20
C GLY A 122 14.07 2.87 -2.33
N SER A 123 13.24 3.47 -3.19
CA SER A 123 13.67 4.24 -4.34
C SER A 123 13.53 5.75 -4.14
N ALA A 124 14.32 6.52 -4.90
CA ALA A 124 14.15 7.96 -5.01
C ALA A 124 13.00 8.33 -5.98
N PRO A 125 12.32 9.46 -5.77
CA PRO A 125 11.26 9.92 -6.64
C PRO A 125 11.77 10.21 -8.07
N PRO A 126 10.88 10.11 -9.09
CA PRO A 126 11.26 10.21 -10.50
C PRO A 126 11.93 11.52 -10.91
N GLN A 127 11.74 12.60 -10.14
CA GLN A 127 12.11 13.97 -10.52
C GLN A 127 13.40 14.49 -9.85
N GLY A 128 14.22 13.60 -9.27
CA GLY A 128 15.67 13.86 -9.14
C GLY A 128 16.14 14.81 -8.03
N ALA A 129 15.46 14.89 -6.90
CA ALA A 129 16.03 15.48 -5.68
C ALA A 129 15.86 14.51 -4.51
N ASP A 130 16.65 14.69 -3.45
CA ASP A 130 16.76 13.92 -2.19
C ASP A 130 15.45 13.70 -1.38
N ALA A 131 14.30 13.80 -2.04
CA ALA A 131 13.01 13.44 -1.50
C ALA A 131 12.86 11.92 -1.40
N ILE A 132 12.04 11.50 -0.46
CA ILE A 132 11.71 10.12 -0.16
C ILE A 132 10.20 9.97 -0.33
N LEU A 133 9.77 8.84 -0.87
CA LEU A 133 8.35 8.58 -1.08
C LEU A 133 7.62 8.41 0.26
N CYS A 134 6.45 9.04 0.39
CA CYS A 134 5.65 9.07 1.63
C CYS A 134 6.51 9.30 2.89
N PRO A 135 7.05 10.51 3.09
CA PRO A 135 7.94 10.81 4.21
C PRO A 135 7.27 10.64 5.59
N ARG A 136 5.94 10.70 5.64
CA ARG A 136 5.15 10.55 6.87
C ARG A 136 4.66 9.14 7.15
N LEU A 137 4.99 8.17 6.30
CA LEU A 137 4.48 6.80 6.45
C LEU A 137 5.03 6.17 7.74
N LYS A 138 4.14 5.86 8.67
CA LYS A 138 4.42 5.29 10.01
C LYS A 138 3.91 3.87 10.15
N LYS A 139 2.79 3.53 9.51
CA LYS A 139 2.13 2.24 9.65
C LYS A 139 1.99 1.55 8.30
N LEU A 140 2.45 0.31 8.21
CA LEU A 140 2.29 -0.53 7.02
C LEU A 140 1.66 -1.86 7.44
N TYR A 141 0.50 -2.16 6.86
CA TYR A 141 -0.23 -3.41 7.10
C TYR A 141 -0.27 -4.20 5.80
N LEU A 142 0.37 -5.37 5.78
CA LEU A 142 0.44 -6.21 4.60
C LEU A 142 -0.17 -7.56 4.93
N ASP A 143 -1.25 -7.88 4.23
CA ASP A 143 -1.78 -9.24 4.22
C ASP A 143 -1.06 -10.04 3.14
N THR A 144 -0.26 -11.02 3.57
CA THR A 144 0.57 -11.86 2.68
C THR A 144 0.08 -13.30 2.64
N GLU A 145 -1.19 -13.49 2.98
CA GLU A 145 -1.82 -14.79 3.20
C GLU A 145 -1.51 -15.77 2.06
N TYR A 146 -1.61 -15.32 0.81
CA TYR A 146 -1.54 -16.21 -0.35
C TYR A 146 -0.15 -16.40 -0.97
N SER A 147 0.88 -15.68 -0.51
CA SER A 147 2.19 -15.65 -1.19
C SER A 147 3.38 -16.05 -0.36
N GLY A 148 3.22 -16.07 0.97
CA GLY A 148 4.33 -16.24 1.89
C GLY A 148 5.37 -15.11 1.76
N ILE A 149 6.36 -15.15 2.65
CA ILE A 149 7.43 -14.16 2.71
C ILE A 149 8.75 -14.85 2.32
N GLY A 150 9.06 -14.79 1.02
CA GLY A 150 10.29 -15.35 0.47
C GLY A 150 11.53 -14.49 0.73
N LYS A 151 12.71 -15.07 0.51
CA LYS A 151 14.01 -14.39 0.68
C LYS A 151 14.11 -13.07 -0.09
N VAL A 152 13.54 -13.00 -1.30
CA VAL A 152 13.56 -11.79 -2.14
C VAL A 152 12.75 -10.67 -1.48
N THR A 153 11.53 -10.97 -1.01
CA THR A 153 10.69 -10.04 -0.24
C THR A 153 11.41 -9.52 0.99
N ILE A 154 12.02 -10.41 1.78
CA ILE A 154 12.78 -10.02 2.98
C ILE A 154 13.93 -9.08 2.63
N THR A 155 14.61 -9.33 1.51
CA THR A 155 15.73 -8.49 1.07
C THR A 155 15.23 -7.11 0.65
N ALA A 156 14.14 -7.03 -0.11
CA ALA A 156 13.51 -5.76 -0.49
C ALA A 156 13.02 -4.98 0.74
N MET A 157 12.42 -5.65 1.72
CA MET A 157 12.02 -5.06 3.00
C MET A 157 13.22 -4.46 3.74
N HIS A 158 14.31 -5.23 3.89
CA HIS A 158 15.52 -4.76 4.54
C HIS A 158 16.10 -3.52 3.86
N ASN A 159 16.30 -3.60 2.54
CA ASN A 159 16.92 -2.53 1.78
C ASN A 159 16.09 -1.24 1.84
N SER A 160 14.77 -1.35 1.65
CA SER A 160 13.87 -0.20 1.66
C SER A 160 13.76 0.44 3.03
N LEU A 161 13.57 -0.35 4.09
CA LEU A 161 13.41 0.18 5.44
C LEU A 161 14.74 0.72 5.99
N ALA A 162 15.88 0.13 5.64
CA ALA A 162 17.20 0.66 5.96
C ALA A 162 17.46 1.99 5.24
N TYR A 163 17.12 2.10 3.96
CA TYR A 163 17.19 3.35 3.21
C TYR A 163 16.35 4.43 3.90
N ARG A 164 15.09 4.14 4.23
CA ARG A 164 14.20 5.09 4.92
C ARG A 164 14.74 5.50 6.29
N GLN A 165 15.29 4.56 7.07
CA GLN A 165 15.93 4.86 8.34
C GLN A 165 17.13 5.79 8.17
N ALA A 166 17.97 5.57 7.15
CA ALA A 166 19.11 6.44 6.87
C ALA A 166 18.69 7.89 6.52
N GLN A 167 17.48 8.07 5.99
CA GLN A 167 16.87 9.38 5.74
C GLN A 167 16.13 9.95 6.96
N GLY A 168 16.21 9.31 8.14
CA GLY A 168 15.54 9.76 9.36
C GLY A 168 14.05 9.42 9.44
N MET A 169 13.54 8.55 8.56
CA MET A 169 12.12 8.25 8.42
C MET A 169 11.81 6.79 8.71
N ARG A 170 11.77 6.45 10.00
CA ARG A 170 11.53 5.08 10.46
C ARG A 170 10.04 4.74 10.46
N LEU A 171 9.69 3.59 9.90
CA LEU A 171 8.36 3.02 10.05
C LEU A 171 8.15 2.59 11.50
N GLN A 172 7.08 3.07 12.13
CA GLN A 172 6.76 2.78 13.53
C GLN A 172 6.19 1.38 13.67
N TYR A 173 5.37 0.94 12.73
CA TYR A 173 4.67 -0.33 12.82
C TYR A 173 4.60 -1.00 11.45
N LEU A 174 4.99 -2.27 11.41
CA LEU A 174 4.87 -3.16 10.26
C LEU A 174 4.12 -4.41 10.71
N SER A 175 2.92 -4.65 10.17
CA SER A 175 2.19 -5.90 10.35
C SER A 175 2.27 -6.75 9.09
N LEU A 176 2.60 -8.02 9.29
CA LEU A 176 2.67 -9.03 8.26
C LEU A 176 1.78 -10.21 8.68
N ARG A 177 0.84 -10.61 7.83
CA ARG A 177 0.03 -11.81 8.00
C ARG A 177 0.43 -12.87 6.98
N PRO A 178 1.44 -13.71 7.26
CA PRO A 178 1.79 -14.84 6.40
C PRO A 178 0.93 -16.07 6.71
N GLN A 179 0.38 -16.73 5.69
CA GLN A 179 -0.26 -18.05 5.84
C GLN A 179 0.74 -19.22 5.67
N LEU A 180 1.92 -18.94 5.09
CA LEU A 180 2.95 -19.96 4.83
C LEU A 180 4.03 -20.01 5.92
N HIS A 181 4.52 -21.23 6.16
CA HIS A 181 5.62 -21.51 7.09
C HIS A 181 6.90 -20.75 6.70
N ILE A 182 7.19 -19.66 7.41
CA ILE A 182 8.48 -18.98 7.32
C ILE A 182 9.53 -19.89 7.96
N ASN A 183 10.54 -20.29 7.19
CA ASN A 183 11.64 -21.09 7.74
C ASN A 183 12.41 -20.29 8.82
N LYS A 184 13.06 -20.98 9.76
CA LYS A 184 13.78 -20.35 10.89
C LYS A 184 14.82 -19.31 10.45
N ARG A 185 15.47 -19.52 9.30
CA ARG A 185 16.52 -18.63 8.78
C ARG A 185 15.93 -17.31 8.30
N ASP A 186 14.79 -17.37 7.62
CA ASP A 186 14.12 -16.21 7.08
C ASP A 186 13.36 -15.45 8.17
N LEU A 187 12.80 -16.15 9.16
CA LEU A 187 12.26 -15.52 10.38
C LEU A 187 13.34 -14.73 11.14
N ALA A 188 14.54 -15.31 11.30
CA ALA A 188 15.66 -14.64 11.95
C ALA A 188 16.12 -13.38 11.20
N LYS A 189 15.97 -13.32 9.87
CA LYS A 189 16.22 -12.11 9.10
C LYS A 189 15.09 -11.11 9.25
N LEU A 190 13.84 -11.55 9.27
CA LEU A 190 12.68 -10.66 9.45
C LEU A 190 12.77 -9.90 10.77
N ASN A 191 13.20 -10.58 11.84
CA ASN A 191 13.45 -9.97 13.15
C ASN A 191 14.55 -8.89 13.16
N ARG A 192 15.34 -8.78 12.08
CA ARG A 192 16.38 -7.74 11.93
C ARG A 192 15.89 -6.54 11.11
N VAL A 193 14.67 -6.57 10.58
CA VAL A 193 14.12 -5.48 9.76
C VAL A 193 14.04 -4.19 10.59
N PRO A 194 14.49 -3.03 10.07
CA PRO A 194 14.60 -1.79 10.83
C PRO A 194 13.24 -1.07 11.03
N VAL A 195 12.37 -1.64 11.85
CA VAL A 195 11.04 -1.10 12.20
C VAL A 195 10.90 -0.92 13.70
N GLY A 196 10.00 -0.03 14.14
CA GLY A 196 9.70 0.14 15.56
C GLY A 196 9.12 -1.14 16.16
N THR A 197 7.95 -1.51 15.66
CA THR A 197 7.22 -2.73 15.98
C THR A 197 7.06 -3.57 14.72
N LEU A 198 7.46 -4.84 14.81
CA LEU A 198 7.13 -5.87 13.84
C LEU A 198 6.07 -6.77 14.46
N ASP A 199 4.86 -6.74 13.91
CA ASP A 199 3.78 -7.63 14.28
C ASP A 199 3.65 -8.72 13.22
N MET A 200 3.62 -9.97 13.67
CA MET A 200 3.54 -11.15 12.80
C MET A 200 2.51 -12.11 13.36
N GLU A 201 1.48 -12.36 12.56
CA GLU A 201 0.47 -13.37 12.85
C GLU A 201 0.87 -14.67 12.15
N LEU A 202 1.35 -15.65 12.91
CA LEU A 202 1.75 -16.97 12.39
C LEU A 202 0.60 -17.94 12.61
N PHE A 203 0.08 -18.52 11.53
CA PHE A 203 -0.95 -19.56 11.54
C PHE A 203 -0.35 -20.97 11.43
#